data_AF-A0A6N9QFL5-F1
#
_entry.id   AF-A0A6N9QFL5-F1
#
_cell.length_a   1.000
_cell.length_b   1.000
_cell.length_c   1.000
_cell.angle_alpha   90.00
_cell.angle_beta   90.00
_cell.angle_gamma   90.00
#
_symmetry.space_group_name_H-M   'P 1'
#
loop_
_entity.id
_entity.type
_entity.pdbx_description
1 polymer ?
#
loop_
_entity_poly.entity_id
_entity_poly.type
_entity_poly.pdbx_seq_one_letter_code
_entity_poly.pdbx_strand_id
1 'polypeptide(L)'
;MSLKDQLIIPVYLNEKTVLDMLAIIEDGFSMVSEVSSSNQNSSTTDLKLGGGLSTKAILDKLLKIQIDTNFEKEKSNNTTAETKSEKVHTNVSLLSKFRSELINNQLLSCTAESDLDISKIKTGDFIELEGELQKNPMIDLMEKFIDVFRMSDIFAEKPTLGNKKATSNQKSSDNAVVKQMKSFLDELTHSGTVDFILENPKGTLVLSTQEQYLANDNISEIIGGRFKILGKVIKICKTSEESINLLRKTSLYLLDKKSLDEFLQLFNADELKQFNLPNIKFEISGPSAIVIPVAIYA
;
A
#
# COMPACT_ATOMS: atom_id res chain seq x y z
N MET A 1 11.24 3.45 -24.11
CA MET A 1 10.03 3.29 -23.28
C MET A 1 8.90 4.11 -23.91
N SER A 2 7.70 3.56 -24.07
CA SER A 2 6.59 4.29 -24.70
C SER A 2 5.99 5.30 -23.71
N LEU A 3 5.32 6.35 -24.19
CA LEU A 3 4.63 7.32 -23.32
C LEU A 3 3.57 6.61 -22.44
N LYS A 4 2.97 5.53 -22.96
CA LYS A 4 2.00 4.71 -22.23
C LYS A 4 2.60 4.09 -20.97
N ASP A 5 3.88 3.68 -21.01
CA ASP A 5 4.58 3.05 -19.87
C ASP A 5 5.01 4.06 -18.78
N GLN A 6 4.93 5.36 -19.10
CA GLN A 6 5.27 6.47 -18.19
C GLN A 6 4.04 7.03 -17.48
N LEU A 7 2.84 6.77 -18.01
CA LEU A 7 1.56 7.20 -17.44
C LEU A 7 1.09 6.16 -16.42
N ILE A 8 1.69 6.20 -15.23
CA ILE A 8 1.46 5.25 -14.15
C ILE A 8 0.38 5.77 -13.20
N ILE A 9 -0.55 4.91 -12.79
CA ILE A 9 -1.52 5.22 -11.72
C ILE A 9 -1.17 4.40 -10.48
N PRO A 10 -0.45 4.97 -9.49
CA PRO A 10 -0.10 4.24 -8.28
C PRO A 10 -1.28 4.14 -7.31
N VAL A 11 -1.53 2.93 -6.82
CA VAL A 11 -2.38 2.64 -5.66
C VAL A 11 -1.56 2.49 -4.37
N TYR A 12 -0.23 2.40 -4.51
CA TYR A 12 0.73 2.49 -3.41
C TYR A 12 2.00 3.18 -3.93
N LEU A 13 2.53 4.15 -3.18
CA LEU A 13 3.79 4.81 -3.51
C LEU A 13 4.58 5.21 -2.26
N ASN A 14 5.76 4.61 -2.09
CA ASN A 14 6.73 5.06 -1.11
C ASN A 14 7.59 6.19 -1.70
N GLU A 15 7.03 7.39 -1.69
CA GLU A 15 7.60 8.61 -2.29
C GLU A 15 8.98 8.93 -1.73
N LYS A 16 9.15 8.73 -0.41
CA LYS A 16 10.44 8.92 0.28
C LYS A 16 11.51 8.01 -0.32
N THR A 17 11.21 6.73 -0.53
CA THR A 17 12.17 5.78 -1.12
C THR A 17 12.48 6.16 -2.57
N VAL A 18 11.49 6.58 -3.35
CA VAL A 18 11.73 7.06 -4.72
C VAL A 18 12.69 8.24 -4.74
N LEU A 19 12.47 9.23 -3.87
CA LEU A 19 13.35 10.40 -3.75
C LEU A 19 14.77 10.02 -3.32
N ASP A 20 14.90 9.21 -2.26
CA ASP A 20 16.19 8.76 -1.74
C ASP A 20 16.98 7.99 -2.81
N MET A 21 16.32 7.10 -3.57
CA MET A 21 16.98 6.32 -4.63
C MET A 21 17.38 7.17 -5.83
N LEU A 22 16.53 8.11 -6.27
CA LEU A 22 16.87 9.04 -7.35
C LEU A 22 18.06 9.92 -6.98
N ALA A 23 18.10 10.43 -5.74
CA ALA A 23 19.23 11.22 -5.26
C ALA A 23 20.55 10.42 -5.28
N ILE A 24 20.51 9.12 -4.99
CA ILE A 24 21.70 8.25 -5.07
C ILE A 24 22.12 8.02 -6.53
N ILE A 25 21.16 7.75 -7.43
CA ILE A 25 21.43 7.50 -8.85
C ILE A 25 21.98 8.76 -9.54
N GLU A 26 21.48 9.94 -9.16
CA GLU A 26 21.80 11.23 -9.78
C GLU A 26 22.91 12.02 -9.04
N ASP A 27 23.56 11.43 -8.04
CA ASP A 27 24.62 12.05 -7.22
C ASP A 27 24.18 13.37 -6.56
N GLY A 28 22.95 13.40 -6.02
CA GLY A 28 22.35 14.52 -5.32
C GLY A 28 20.95 14.88 -5.82
N PHE A 29 20.22 15.67 -5.03
CA PHE A 29 18.93 16.23 -5.41
C PHE A 29 19.07 17.75 -5.53
N SER A 30 18.91 18.29 -6.75
CA SER A 30 18.77 19.74 -6.92
C SER A 30 17.37 20.13 -6.47
N MET A 31 17.26 20.89 -5.38
CA MET A 31 15.99 21.39 -4.85
C MET A 31 15.23 22.13 -5.95
N VAL A 32 14.11 21.55 -6.39
CA VAL A 32 13.25 22.10 -7.44
C VAL A 32 12.50 23.30 -6.88
N SER A 33 12.77 24.50 -7.41
CA SER A 33 12.04 25.73 -7.07
C SER A 33 10.78 25.90 -7.95
N GLU A 34 9.71 26.44 -7.38
CA GLU A 34 8.42 26.65 -8.03
C GLU A 34 8.50 27.64 -9.21
N VAL A 35 7.92 27.27 -10.36
CA VAL A 35 7.77 28.16 -11.52
C VAL A 35 6.57 29.07 -11.30
N SER A 36 6.81 30.31 -10.89
CA SER A 36 5.80 31.38 -10.98
C SER A 36 5.90 32.07 -12.34
N SER A 37 5.13 31.61 -13.33
CA SER A 37 4.90 32.40 -14.55
C SER A 37 3.90 33.51 -14.25
N SER A 38 4.38 34.65 -13.76
CA SER A 38 3.63 35.90 -13.77
C SER A 38 3.67 36.48 -15.21
N ASN A 39 2.76 36.04 -16.06
CA ASN A 39 2.41 36.82 -17.25
C ASN A 39 1.54 37.99 -16.80
N GLN A 40 2.17 39.11 -16.46
CA GLN A 40 1.47 40.39 -16.38
C GLN A 40 1.09 40.81 -17.79
N ASN A 41 -0.15 40.56 -18.17
CA ASN A 41 -0.87 41.44 -19.08
C ASN A 41 -2.09 41.97 -18.32
N SER A 42 -1.90 43.16 -17.75
CA SER A 42 -2.97 43.97 -17.20
C SER A 42 -3.98 44.30 -18.29
N SER A 43 -5.16 43.70 -18.23
CA SER A 43 -6.39 44.40 -18.61
C SER A 43 -7.51 43.95 -17.70
N THR A 44 -7.98 44.92 -16.94
CA THR A 44 -9.13 44.90 -16.04
C THR A 44 -10.39 44.41 -16.76
N THR A 45 -11.08 43.41 -16.21
CA THR A 45 -12.55 43.41 -16.22
C THR A 45 -13.05 42.65 -15.00
N ASP A 46 -13.62 43.40 -14.06
CA ASP A 46 -14.49 42.90 -13.01
C ASP A 46 -15.63 42.08 -13.63
N LEU A 47 -15.69 40.78 -13.33
CA LEU A 47 -16.95 40.04 -13.42
C LEU A 47 -17.15 39.24 -12.14
N LYS A 48 -17.92 39.86 -11.23
CA LYS A 48 -18.62 39.16 -10.16
C LYS A 48 -19.73 38.32 -10.78
N LEU A 49 -19.63 37.00 -10.75
CA LEU A 49 -20.79 36.12 -10.86
C LEU A 49 -20.51 34.85 -10.02
N GLY A 50 -21.43 34.57 -9.10
CA GLY A 50 -21.28 33.59 -8.04
C GLY A 50 -21.44 32.13 -8.48
N GLY A 51 -21.18 31.23 -7.53
CA GLY A 51 -21.28 29.79 -7.68
C GLY A 51 -19.94 29.12 -7.39
N GLY A 52 -19.91 28.32 -6.32
CA GLY A 52 -18.68 27.87 -5.67
C GLY A 52 -17.76 27.01 -6.53
N LEU A 53 -16.46 27.19 -6.30
CA LEU A 53 -15.49 26.12 -6.11
C LEU A 53 -14.22 26.78 -5.55
N SER A 54 -14.00 26.60 -4.24
CA SER A 54 -12.82 27.13 -3.56
C SER A 54 -11.60 26.30 -3.96
N THR A 55 -10.99 26.64 -5.10
CA THR A 55 -9.66 26.15 -5.50
C THR A 55 -8.53 26.71 -4.62
N LYS A 56 -8.85 27.55 -3.63
CA LYS A 56 -7.91 28.08 -2.63
C LYS A 56 -7.42 27.02 -1.64
N ALA A 57 -8.21 25.98 -1.36
CA ALA A 57 -7.86 24.97 -0.36
C ALA A 57 -6.71 24.02 -0.77
N ILE A 58 -6.45 23.85 -2.07
CA ILE A 58 -5.40 22.94 -2.56
C ILE A 58 -4.02 23.64 -2.59
N LEU A 59 -3.99 24.96 -2.78
CA LEU A 59 -2.74 25.74 -2.75
C LEU A 59 -2.23 26.02 -1.33
N ASP A 60 -3.14 26.14 -0.34
CA ASP A 60 -2.77 26.53 1.02
C ASP A 60 -1.93 25.47 1.78
N LYS A 61 -1.83 24.23 1.26
CA LYS A 61 -0.90 23.20 1.78
C LYS A 61 0.52 23.31 1.23
N LEU A 62 0.75 24.09 0.17
CA LEU A 62 2.05 24.20 -0.50
C LEU A 62 2.94 25.33 0.08
N LEU A 63 2.38 26.30 0.82
CA LEU A 63 3.12 27.51 1.21
C LEU A 63 2.80 28.01 2.63
N LYS A 64 3.37 27.36 3.64
CA LYS A 64 3.60 27.98 4.96
C LYS A 64 5.06 27.81 5.38
N ILE A 65 5.94 28.50 4.66
CA ILE A 65 7.23 28.92 5.21
C ILE A 65 7.20 30.45 5.19
N GLN A 66 6.77 31.03 6.31
CA GLN A 66 7.02 32.43 6.62
C GLN A 66 8.52 32.56 6.88
N ILE A 67 9.23 33.28 6.00
CA ILE A 67 10.57 33.78 6.32
C ILE A 67 10.45 35.31 6.33
N ASP A 68 10.26 35.83 7.55
CA ASP A 68 10.52 37.22 7.89
C ASP A 68 12.04 37.42 7.90
N THR A 69 12.61 37.88 6.80
CA THR A 69 13.96 38.45 6.80
C THR A 69 14.00 39.69 5.91
N ASN A 70 13.94 40.84 6.57
CA ASN A 70 14.40 42.11 6.04
C ASN A 70 15.88 41.98 5.65
N PHE A 71 16.19 41.93 4.36
CA PHE A 71 17.54 42.22 3.89
C PHE A 71 17.46 43.20 2.72
N GLU A 72 18.03 44.38 2.99
CA GLU A 72 18.11 45.51 2.11
C GLU A 72 18.96 45.23 0.87
N LYS A 73 18.60 46.00 -0.14
CA LYS A 73 18.98 45.98 -1.54
C LYS A 73 20.40 46.50 -1.74
N GLU A 74 21.28 45.73 -2.38
CA GLU A 74 22.36 46.31 -3.18
C GLU A 74 22.49 45.64 -4.54
N LYS A 75 22.66 46.51 -5.54
CA LYS A 75 22.44 46.27 -6.97
C LYS A 75 23.79 46.07 -7.63
N SER A 76 24.05 44.92 -8.25
CA SER A 76 25.10 44.82 -9.26
C SER A 76 24.55 44.18 -10.53
N ASN A 77 24.66 44.95 -11.62
CA ASN A 77 24.30 44.54 -12.96
C ASN A 77 25.39 43.58 -13.45
N ASN A 78 25.05 42.32 -13.67
CA ASN A 78 25.71 41.50 -14.68
C ASN A 78 24.68 40.60 -15.36
N THR A 79 24.54 40.84 -16.65
CA THR A 79 23.65 40.19 -17.59
C THR A 79 24.22 38.83 -17.94
N THR A 80 23.82 37.81 -17.19
CA THR A 80 23.76 36.42 -17.67
C THR A 80 22.40 35.92 -17.26
N ALA A 81 21.44 36.09 -18.16
CA ALA A 81 20.18 35.36 -18.07
C ALA A 81 20.48 33.90 -18.43
N GLU A 82 21.17 33.18 -17.54
CA GLU A 82 21.01 31.74 -17.48
C GLU A 82 19.54 31.51 -17.18
N THR A 83 18.77 31.26 -18.23
CA THR A 83 17.37 30.92 -18.11
C THR A 83 17.34 29.48 -17.63
N LYS A 84 17.58 29.31 -16.34
CA LYS A 84 17.52 28.03 -15.65
C LYS A 84 16.05 27.62 -15.60
N SER A 85 15.58 26.96 -16.65
CA SER A 85 14.23 26.41 -16.68
C SER A 85 14.23 25.12 -15.85
N GLU A 86 13.89 25.23 -14.57
CA GLU A 86 13.77 24.09 -13.67
C GLU A 86 12.34 23.51 -13.76
N LYS A 87 12.24 22.18 -14.00
CA LYS A 87 10.99 21.46 -14.22
C LYS A 87 10.48 20.90 -12.89
N VAL A 88 9.23 21.21 -12.53
CA VAL A 88 8.58 20.65 -11.34
C VAL A 88 8.10 19.23 -11.61
N HIS A 89 8.51 18.29 -10.77
CA HIS A 89 8.13 16.89 -10.84
C HIS A 89 7.06 16.56 -9.79
N THR A 90 5.96 15.93 -10.21
CA THR A 90 5.00 15.28 -9.30
C THR A 90 5.56 13.93 -8.84
N ASN A 91 5.05 13.37 -7.73
CA ASN A 91 5.46 12.06 -7.20
C ASN A 91 5.37 10.94 -8.25
N VAL A 92 4.32 10.95 -9.07
CA VAL A 92 4.15 10.01 -10.20
C VAL A 92 5.23 10.20 -11.27
N SER A 93 5.59 11.44 -11.58
CA SER A 93 6.65 11.72 -12.55
C SER A 93 8.04 11.30 -12.05
N LEU A 94 8.29 11.41 -10.73
CA LEU A 94 9.49 10.90 -10.08
C LEU A 94 9.53 9.37 -10.12
N LEU A 95 8.41 8.70 -9.83
CA LEU A 95 8.28 7.25 -9.97
C LEU A 95 8.61 6.81 -11.41
N SER A 96 8.04 7.49 -12.41
CA SER A 96 8.32 7.18 -13.81
C SER A 96 9.80 7.39 -14.16
N LYS A 97 10.45 8.42 -13.61
CA LYS A 97 11.89 8.66 -13.79
C LYS A 97 12.71 7.55 -13.14
N PHE A 98 12.42 7.23 -11.88
CA PHE A 98 13.09 6.17 -11.12
C PHE A 98 12.99 4.81 -11.82
N ARG A 99 11.78 4.43 -12.27
CA ARG A 99 11.57 3.20 -13.04
C ARG A 99 12.40 3.20 -14.34
N SER A 100 12.45 4.34 -15.04
CA SER A 100 13.26 4.47 -16.26
C SER A 100 14.75 4.28 -15.98
N GLU A 101 15.27 4.85 -14.88
CA GLU A 101 16.66 4.64 -14.46
C GLU A 101 16.95 3.17 -14.14
N LEU A 102 16.04 2.49 -13.43
CA LEU A 102 16.22 1.06 -13.14
C LEU A 102 16.29 0.21 -14.42
N ILE A 103 15.47 0.53 -15.42
CA ILE A 103 15.45 -0.18 -16.71
C ILE A 103 16.71 0.15 -17.52
N ASN A 104 17.02 1.44 -17.69
CA ASN A 104 18.12 1.90 -18.53
C ASN A 104 19.48 1.42 -18.03
N ASN A 105 19.66 1.35 -16.70
CA ASN A 105 20.89 0.88 -16.06
C ASN A 105 20.89 -0.63 -15.79
N GLN A 106 19.89 -1.38 -16.29
CA GLN A 106 19.77 -2.84 -16.12
C GLN A 106 19.79 -3.28 -14.63
N LEU A 107 19.18 -2.48 -13.75
CA LEU A 107 19.11 -2.73 -12.32
C LEU A 107 17.90 -3.60 -11.92
N LEU A 108 16.97 -3.85 -12.85
CA LEU A 108 15.86 -4.79 -12.67
C LEU A 108 16.30 -6.21 -13.00
N SER A 109 16.19 -7.11 -12.02
CA SER A 109 16.46 -8.53 -12.20
C SER A 109 15.30 -9.30 -12.85
N CYS A 110 14.11 -8.71 -12.85
CA CYS A 110 12.89 -9.26 -13.44
C CYS A 110 11.99 -8.12 -13.89
N THR A 111 11.29 -8.30 -15.02
CA THR A 111 10.32 -7.33 -15.56
C THR A 111 8.90 -7.89 -15.49
N ALA A 112 7.90 -7.00 -15.55
CA ALA A 112 6.48 -7.37 -15.46
C ALA A 112 6.03 -8.41 -16.52
N GLU A 113 6.73 -8.47 -17.66
CA GLU A 113 6.42 -9.39 -18.77
C GLU A 113 7.07 -10.78 -18.59
N SER A 114 7.99 -10.92 -17.64
CA SER A 114 8.68 -12.18 -17.38
C SER A 114 8.01 -12.97 -16.26
N ASP A 115 7.94 -14.29 -16.43
CA ASP A 115 7.55 -15.19 -15.36
C ASP A 115 8.53 -15.05 -14.18
N LEU A 116 7.99 -14.79 -12.98
CA LEU A 116 8.77 -14.83 -11.76
C LEU A 116 9.50 -16.17 -11.63
N ASP A 117 10.79 -16.13 -11.36
CA ASP A 117 11.59 -17.32 -11.05
C ASP A 117 12.42 -17.02 -9.81
N ILE A 118 11.95 -17.51 -8.66
CA ILE A 118 12.59 -17.29 -7.35
C ILE A 118 14.05 -17.78 -7.35
N SER A 119 14.41 -18.75 -8.19
CA SER A 119 15.77 -19.26 -8.27
C SER A 119 16.78 -18.27 -8.88
N LYS A 120 16.28 -17.28 -9.66
CA LYS A 120 17.10 -16.31 -10.39
C LYS A 120 17.28 -14.98 -9.67
N ILE A 121 16.52 -14.73 -8.62
CA ILE A 121 16.60 -13.51 -7.82
C ILE A 121 17.48 -13.71 -6.58
N LYS A 122 18.05 -12.62 -6.08
CA LYS A 122 18.85 -12.55 -4.85
C LYS A 122 18.32 -11.47 -3.93
N THR A 123 18.61 -11.62 -2.64
CA THR A 123 18.37 -10.54 -1.67
C THR A 123 19.13 -9.29 -2.10
N GLY A 124 18.43 -8.16 -2.13
CA GLY A 124 18.94 -6.87 -2.58
C GLY A 124 18.51 -6.49 -4.01
N ASP A 125 18.06 -7.45 -4.81
CA ASP A 125 17.65 -7.18 -6.20
C ASP A 125 16.38 -6.34 -6.26
N PHE A 126 16.32 -5.42 -7.23
CA PHE A 126 15.06 -4.81 -7.65
C PHE A 126 14.34 -5.73 -8.64
N ILE A 127 13.03 -5.88 -8.45
CA ILE A 127 12.17 -6.67 -9.31
C ILE A 127 10.93 -5.85 -9.67
N GLU A 128 10.41 -6.10 -10.87
CA GLU A 128 9.11 -5.64 -11.31
C GLU A 128 8.28 -6.81 -11.80
N LEU A 129 7.05 -6.96 -11.29
CA LEU A 129 6.18 -8.10 -11.60
C LEU A 129 4.73 -7.67 -11.71
N GLU A 130 3.93 -8.44 -12.44
CA GLU A 130 2.50 -8.23 -12.57
C GLU A 130 1.71 -9.40 -11.99
N GLY A 131 0.68 -9.12 -11.20
CA GLY A 131 -0.19 -10.15 -10.64
C GLY A 131 -1.36 -9.61 -9.86
N GLU A 132 -2.23 -10.51 -9.43
CA GLU A 132 -3.34 -10.19 -8.51
C GLU A 132 -2.84 -10.24 -7.07
N LEU A 133 -3.21 -9.22 -6.30
CA LEU A 133 -2.81 -9.08 -4.91
C LEU A 133 -3.91 -9.60 -4.00
N GLN A 134 -3.54 -10.53 -3.13
CA GLN A 134 -4.37 -11.07 -2.08
C GLN A 134 -3.96 -10.47 -0.74
N LYS A 135 -4.92 -10.17 0.12
CA LYS A 135 -4.62 -9.76 1.49
C LYS A 135 -4.02 -10.93 2.26
N ASN A 136 -3.34 -10.64 3.37
CA ASN A 136 -2.97 -11.67 4.33
C ASN A 136 -4.20 -12.56 4.64
N PRO A 137 -4.12 -13.90 4.43
CA PRO A 137 -5.25 -14.82 4.58
C PRO A 137 -5.90 -14.74 5.95
N MET A 138 -5.13 -14.43 7.00
CA MET A 138 -5.67 -14.28 8.35
C MET A 138 -6.49 -13.00 8.51
N ILE A 139 -6.04 -11.92 7.89
CA ILE A 139 -6.79 -10.66 7.93
C ILE A 139 -8.10 -10.83 7.14
N ASP A 140 -8.03 -11.41 5.94
CA ASP A 140 -9.21 -11.69 5.10
C ASP A 140 -10.20 -12.65 5.80
N LEU A 141 -9.69 -13.70 6.46
CA LEU A 141 -10.50 -14.62 7.25
C LEU A 141 -11.24 -13.87 8.37
N MET A 142 -10.51 -13.13 9.21
CA MET A 142 -11.09 -12.44 10.36
C MET A 142 -12.15 -11.40 9.93
N GLU A 143 -11.90 -10.66 8.85
CA GLU A 143 -12.86 -9.70 8.29
C GLU A 143 -14.13 -10.43 7.81
N LYS A 144 -14.00 -11.50 7.04
CA LYS A 144 -15.14 -12.30 6.56
C LYS A 144 -15.92 -12.93 7.71
N PHE A 145 -15.25 -13.41 8.75
CA PHE A 145 -15.90 -13.96 9.94
C PHE A 145 -16.72 -12.91 10.68
N ILE A 146 -16.16 -11.71 10.89
CA ILE A 146 -16.89 -10.58 11.47
C ILE A 146 -18.12 -10.26 10.62
N ASP A 147 -17.99 -10.29 9.29
CA ASP A 147 -19.11 -10.06 8.39
C ASP A 147 -20.18 -11.17 8.45
N VAL A 148 -19.80 -12.44 8.61
CA VAL A 148 -20.76 -13.55 8.84
C VAL A 148 -21.62 -13.28 10.09
N PHE A 149 -21.01 -12.88 11.21
CA PHE A 149 -21.76 -12.52 12.41
C PHE A 149 -22.68 -11.32 12.17
N ARG A 150 -22.20 -10.28 11.48
CA ARG A 150 -23.03 -9.11 11.12
C ARG A 150 -24.21 -9.51 10.23
N MET A 151 -24.00 -10.39 9.26
CA MET A 151 -25.07 -10.89 8.40
C MET A 151 -26.07 -11.73 9.19
N SER A 152 -25.60 -12.58 10.12
CA SER A 152 -26.47 -13.38 10.97
C SER A 152 -27.42 -12.50 11.80
N ASP A 153 -26.94 -11.35 12.30
CA ASP A 153 -27.76 -10.37 13.01
C ASP A 153 -28.83 -9.71 12.12
N ILE A 154 -28.51 -9.47 10.84
CA ILE A 154 -29.43 -8.85 9.86
C ILE A 154 -30.55 -9.83 9.47
N PHE A 155 -30.20 -11.11 9.29
CA PHE A 155 -31.15 -12.16 8.87
C PHE A 155 -31.81 -12.90 10.03
N ALA A 156 -31.45 -12.61 11.28
CA ALA A 156 -32.09 -13.19 12.45
C ALA A 156 -33.57 -12.80 12.53
N GLU A 157 -34.46 -13.80 12.59
CA GLU A 157 -35.88 -13.59 12.81
C GLU A 157 -36.13 -12.86 14.14
N LYS A 158 -37.14 -11.97 14.16
CA LYS A 158 -37.52 -11.26 15.39
C LYS A 158 -37.97 -12.29 16.44
N PRO A 159 -37.47 -12.21 17.69
CA PRO A 159 -37.77 -13.21 18.70
C PRO A 159 -39.28 -13.27 18.98
N THR A 160 -39.84 -14.48 18.92
CA THR A 160 -41.22 -14.75 19.33
C THR A 160 -41.40 -14.52 20.83
N LEU A 161 -42.60 -14.12 21.24
CA LEU A 161 -42.99 -13.77 22.62
C LEU A 161 -42.87 -15.00 23.55
N GLY A 162 -41.65 -15.31 23.99
CA GLY A 162 -41.35 -16.43 24.89
C GLY A 162 -39.84 -16.67 25.05
N ASN A 163 -39.07 -16.48 23.97
CA ASN A 163 -37.62 -16.76 23.94
C ASN A 163 -36.72 -15.51 24.13
N LYS A 164 -37.28 -14.35 24.49
CA LYS A 164 -36.53 -13.08 24.57
C LYS A 164 -35.27 -13.14 25.44
N LYS A 165 -35.27 -13.89 26.56
CA LYS A 165 -34.07 -14.06 27.43
C LYS A 165 -33.00 -14.96 26.81
N ALA A 166 -33.38 -16.03 26.10
CA ALA A 166 -32.44 -16.91 25.43
C ALA A 166 -31.80 -16.21 24.22
N THR A 167 -32.62 -15.53 23.41
CA THR A 167 -32.14 -14.74 22.26
C THR A 167 -31.28 -13.54 22.69
N SER A 168 -31.56 -12.91 23.84
CA SER A 168 -30.70 -11.83 24.35
C SER A 168 -29.36 -12.32 24.87
N ASN A 169 -29.34 -13.49 25.53
CA ASN A 169 -28.09 -14.09 26.02
C ASN A 169 -27.19 -14.56 24.87
N GLN A 170 -27.79 -15.10 23.80
CA GLN A 170 -27.05 -15.48 22.60
C GLN A 170 -26.52 -14.26 21.86
N LYS A 171 -27.33 -13.19 21.71
CA LYS A 171 -26.84 -11.91 21.17
C LYS A 171 -25.74 -11.27 22.00
N SER A 172 -25.76 -11.41 23.33
CA SER A 172 -24.67 -10.88 24.16
C SER A 172 -23.41 -11.73 24.09
N SER A 173 -23.51 -13.06 23.93
CA SER A 173 -22.34 -13.91 23.68
C SER A 173 -21.73 -13.64 22.31
N ASP A 174 -22.55 -13.51 21.26
CA ASP A 174 -22.08 -13.27 19.90
C ASP A 174 -21.37 -11.91 19.79
N ASN A 175 -21.90 -10.87 20.46
CA ASN A 175 -21.24 -9.57 20.56
C ASN A 175 -19.90 -9.64 21.32
N ALA A 176 -19.78 -10.48 22.34
CA ALA A 176 -18.51 -10.66 23.05
C ALA A 176 -17.46 -11.33 22.16
N VAL A 177 -17.87 -12.34 21.38
CA VAL A 177 -17.01 -13.02 20.39
C VAL A 177 -16.59 -12.05 19.28
N VAL A 178 -17.52 -11.29 18.70
CA VAL A 178 -17.20 -10.28 17.67
C VAL A 178 -16.24 -9.21 18.21
N LYS A 179 -16.41 -8.79 19.47
CA LYS A 179 -15.49 -7.82 20.10
C LYS A 179 -14.08 -8.39 20.23
N GLN A 180 -13.94 -9.64 20.67
CA GLN A 180 -12.65 -10.33 20.75
C GLN A 180 -12.01 -10.48 19.36
N MET A 181 -12.80 -10.85 18.35
CA MET A 181 -12.32 -10.97 16.97
C MET A 181 -11.85 -9.64 16.41
N LYS A 182 -12.55 -8.53 16.69
CA LYS A 182 -12.11 -7.18 16.32
C LYS A 182 -10.79 -6.81 16.99
N SER A 183 -10.65 -7.03 18.29
CA SER A 183 -9.39 -6.77 19.00
C SER A 183 -8.23 -7.61 18.46
N PHE A 184 -8.50 -8.83 18.01
CA PHE A 184 -7.50 -9.68 17.36
C PHE A 184 -7.14 -9.20 15.96
N LEU A 185 -8.13 -8.78 15.17
CA LEU A 185 -7.91 -8.16 13.86
C LEU A 185 -7.08 -6.87 14.00
N ASP A 186 -7.39 -6.05 15.00
CA ASP A 186 -6.64 -4.85 15.32
C ASP A 186 -5.18 -5.19 15.64
N GLU A 187 -4.92 -6.30 16.36
CA GLU A 187 -3.57 -6.77 16.66
C GLU A 187 -2.82 -7.30 15.42
N LEU A 188 -3.54 -7.92 14.47
CA LEU A 188 -2.98 -8.35 13.18
C LEU A 188 -2.56 -7.16 12.31
N THR A 189 -3.24 -6.02 12.41
CA THR A 189 -2.99 -4.81 11.62
C THR A 189 -2.21 -3.73 12.39
N HIS A 190 -2.01 -3.87 13.70
CA HIS A 190 -1.46 -2.84 14.59
C HIS A 190 -0.07 -2.32 14.19
N SER A 191 0.71 -3.13 13.46
CA SER A 191 2.07 -2.79 13.06
C SER A 191 2.17 -1.60 12.07
N GLY A 192 1.04 -1.13 11.52
CA GLY A 192 1.03 -0.14 10.42
C GLY A 192 1.57 -0.69 9.10
N THR A 193 1.77 -2.02 9.04
CA THR A 193 2.21 -2.73 7.84
C THR A 193 1.26 -3.87 7.54
N VAL A 194 1.02 -4.08 6.25
CA VAL A 194 0.18 -5.16 5.75
C VAL A 194 0.99 -5.99 4.76
N ASP A 195 0.95 -7.29 4.95
CA ASP A 195 1.50 -8.23 3.99
C ASP A 195 0.44 -8.58 2.95
N PHE A 196 0.73 -8.29 1.68
CA PHE A 196 -0.03 -8.82 0.54
C PHE A 196 0.68 -10.03 -0.04
N ILE A 197 -0.10 -10.95 -0.60
CA ILE A 197 0.39 -12.17 -1.23
C ILE A 197 0.16 -12.06 -2.73
N LEU A 198 1.20 -12.34 -3.49
CA LEU A 198 1.14 -12.55 -4.93
C LEU A 198 1.57 -13.99 -5.21
N GLU A 199 0.60 -14.82 -5.56
CA GLU A 199 0.85 -16.20 -5.95
C GLU A 199 1.24 -16.26 -7.44
N ASN A 200 2.32 -16.96 -7.75
CA ASN A 200 2.74 -17.25 -9.12
C ASN A 200 3.12 -18.74 -9.22
N PRO A 201 2.89 -19.42 -10.37
CA PRO A 201 3.23 -20.83 -10.55
C PRO A 201 4.66 -21.23 -10.15
N LYS A 202 5.62 -20.32 -10.22
CA LYS A 202 7.04 -20.55 -9.91
C LYS A 202 7.48 -20.03 -8.54
N GLY A 203 6.56 -19.49 -7.75
CA GLY A 203 6.79 -19.10 -6.36
C GLY A 203 5.89 -17.97 -5.88
N THR A 204 5.85 -17.78 -4.57
CA THR A 204 4.95 -16.80 -3.94
C THR A 204 5.72 -15.60 -3.40
N LEU A 205 5.24 -14.39 -3.67
CA LEU A 205 5.79 -13.17 -3.07
C LEU A 205 4.92 -12.68 -1.93
N VAL A 206 5.58 -12.30 -0.84
CA VAL A 206 4.98 -11.60 0.30
C VAL A 206 5.43 -10.14 0.22
N LEU A 207 4.52 -9.26 -0.16
CA LEU A 207 4.75 -7.82 -0.27
C LEU A 207 4.50 -7.15 1.08
N SER A 208 5.58 -6.68 1.70
CA SER A 208 5.53 -6.00 3.00
C SER A 208 5.25 -4.51 2.80
N THR A 209 3.98 -4.13 2.67
CA THR A 209 3.55 -2.73 2.49
C THR A 209 3.42 -1.99 3.82
N GLN A 210 3.57 -0.66 3.79
CA GLN A 210 3.21 0.23 4.91
C GLN A 210 1.90 0.95 4.57
N GLU A 211 0.93 0.93 5.48
CA GLU A 211 -0.42 1.44 5.17
C GLU A 211 -0.42 2.92 4.77
N GLN A 212 0.43 3.73 5.40
CA GLN A 212 0.60 5.17 5.13
C GLN A 212 1.00 5.54 3.69
N TYR A 213 1.43 4.57 2.89
CA TYR A 213 1.79 4.78 1.48
C TYR A 213 0.74 4.25 0.50
N LEU A 214 -0.38 3.70 1.00
CA LEU A 214 -1.54 3.34 0.18
C LEU A 214 -2.28 4.59 -0.26
N ALA A 215 -2.80 4.59 -1.47
CA ALA A 215 -3.72 5.63 -1.92
C ALA A 215 -4.96 5.63 -1.01
N ASN A 216 -5.33 6.81 -0.51
CA ASN A 216 -6.48 7.04 0.37
C ASN A 216 -6.50 6.16 1.64
N ASP A 217 -5.35 5.65 2.08
CA ASP A 217 -5.23 4.70 3.20
C ASP A 217 -6.17 3.47 3.06
N ASN A 218 -6.55 3.12 1.83
CA ASN A 218 -7.61 2.14 1.57
C ASN A 218 -7.08 0.87 0.88
N ILE A 219 -6.94 -0.20 1.66
CA ILE A 219 -6.53 -1.52 1.17
C ILE A 219 -7.48 -2.07 0.09
N SER A 220 -8.76 -1.67 0.10
CA SER A 220 -9.78 -2.19 -0.82
C SER A 220 -9.49 -1.83 -2.28
N GLU A 221 -8.74 -0.76 -2.55
CA GLU A 221 -8.38 -0.35 -3.92
C GLU A 221 -7.39 -1.33 -4.58
N ILE A 222 -6.66 -2.11 -3.78
CA ILE A 222 -5.65 -3.07 -4.25
C ILE A 222 -6.22 -4.48 -4.41
N ILE A 223 -7.31 -4.80 -3.72
CA ILE A 223 -7.89 -6.15 -3.74
C ILE A 223 -8.76 -6.35 -4.98
N GLY A 224 -8.54 -7.45 -5.71
CA GLY A 224 -9.34 -7.82 -6.89
C GLY A 224 -8.90 -7.16 -8.20
N GLY A 225 -7.82 -6.38 -8.18
CA GLY A 225 -7.17 -5.85 -9.38
C GLY A 225 -5.86 -6.59 -9.69
N ARG A 226 -5.45 -6.50 -10.96
CA ARG A 226 -4.13 -6.95 -11.42
C ARG A 226 -3.21 -5.74 -11.52
N PHE A 227 -2.13 -5.75 -10.76
CA PHE A 227 -1.23 -4.61 -10.62
C PHE A 227 0.19 -4.99 -10.97
N LYS A 228 0.99 -3.98 -11.32
CA LYS A 228 2.44 -4.05 -11.39
C LYS A 228 3.04 -3.63 -10.06
N ILE A 229 4.05 -4.36 -9.62
CA ILE A 229 4.72 -4.19 -8.33
C ILE A 229 6.19 -3.97 -8.61
N LEU A 230 6.68 -2.78 -8.27
CA LEU A 230 8.10 -2.47 -8.25
C LEU A 230 8.59 -2.51 -6.81
N GLY A 231 9.59 -3.33 -6.52
CA GLY A 231 10.09 -3.48 -5.16
C GLY A 231 11.48 -4.10 -5.07
N LYS A 232 12.01 -4.16 -3.85
CA LYS A 232 13.32 -4.73 -3.54
C LYS A 232 13.17 -5.99 -2.70
N VAL A 233 13.86 -7.06 -3.10
CA VAL A 233 13.83 -8.35 -2.41
C VAL A 233 14.66 -8.27 -1.12
N ILE A 234 14.09 -8.69 0.01
CA ILE A 234 14.78 -8.66 1.32
C ILE A 234 14.97 -10.04 1.96
N LYS A 235 14.20 -11.04 1.53
CA LYS A 235 14.34 -12.43 2.00
C LYS A 235 13.91 -13.36 0.88
N ILE A 236 14.58 -14.51 0.76
CA ILE A 236 14.22 -15.59 -0.16
C ILE A 236 14.15 -16.88 0.65
N CYS A 237 13.10 -17.67 0.42
CA CYS A 237 12.93 -19.04 0.87
C CYS A 237 12.98 -19.95 -0.37
N LYS A 238 14.06 -20.70 -0.54
CA LYS A 238 14.30 -21.47 -1.79
C LYS A 238 13.67 -22.85 -1.77
N THR A 239 13.61 -23.48 -0.60
CA THR A 239 13.16 -24.87 -0.44
C THR A 239 11.86 -24.92 0.35
N SER A 240 11.17 -26.07 0.28
CA SER A 240 9.93 -26.30 1.04
C SER A 240 10.14 -26.38 2.56
N GLU A 241 11.39 -26.51 3.03
CA GLU A 241 11.75 -26.50 4.45
C GLU A 241 11.81 -25.08 5.03
N GLU A 242 11.97 -24.08 4.17
CA GLU A 242 11.96 -22.68 4.55
C GLU A 242 10.56 -22.10 4.36
N SER A 243 10.12 -21.26 5.29
CA SER A 243 8.83 -20.57 5.19
C SER A 243 8.90 -19.11 5.61
N ILE A 244 7.92 -18.35 5.14
CA ILE A 244 7.64 -17.00 5.58
C ILE A 244 6.43 -17.05 6.49
N ASN A 245 6.64 -16.80 7.78
CA ASN A 245 5.56 -16.65 8.74
C ASN A 245 4.90 -15.26 8.55
N LEU A 246 3.59 -15.26 8.26
CA LEU A 246 2.77 -14.08 8.01
C LEU A 246 2.40 -13.32 9.30
N LEU A 247 2.56 -13.95 10.46
CA LEU A 247 2.35 -13.36 11.78
C LEU A 247 3.61 -12.70 12.35
N ARG A 248 4.77 -12.81 11.67
CA ARG A 248 6.11 -12.36 12.16
C ARG A 248 6.21 -10.89 12.62
N LYS A 249 5.23 -10.05 12.27
CA LYS A 249 5.16 -8.62 12.63
C LYS A 249 4.06 -8.30 13.65
N THR A 250 3.37 -9.32 14.14
CA THR A 250 2.24 -9.21 15.06
C THR A 250 2.65 -9.83 16.40
N SER A 251 2.00 -9.47 17.50
CA SER A 251 2.27 -10.12 18.79
C SER A 251 1.96 -11.63 18.79
N LEU A 252 1.17 -12.10 17.83
CA LEU A 252 0.84 -13.51 17.65
C LEU A 252 2.04 -14.36 17.22
N TYR A 253 3.14 -13.74 16.77
CA TYR A 253 4.39 -14.46 16.53
C TYR A 253 4.96 -15.12 17.80
N LEU A 254 4.55 -14.68 18.99
CA LEU A 254 4.95 -15.26 20.27
C LEU A 254 4.23 -16.59 20.57
N LEU A 255 3.13 -16.89 19.88
CA LEU A 255 2.37 -18.11 20.10
C LEU A 255 3.10 -19.32 19.49
N ASP A 256 3.10 -20.44 20.21
CA ASP A 256 3.60 -21.68 19.66
C ASP A 256 2.63 -22.26 18.62
N LYS A 257 3.15 -23.16 17.78
CA LYS A 257 2.36 -23.77 16.71
C LYS A 257 1.11 -24.48 17.25
N LYS A 258 1.21 -25.09 18.43
CA LYS A 258 0.09 -25.80 19.06
C LYS A 258 -1.05 -24.84 19.43
N SER A 259 -0.74 -23.70 20.05
CA SER A 259 -1.74 -22.69 20.41
C SER A 259 -2.39 -22.07 19.17
N LEU A 260 -1.61 -21.85 18.11
CA LEU A 260 -2.12 -21.38 16.82
C LEU A 260 -3.07 -22.42 16.19
N ASP A 261 -2.68 -23.70 16.16
CA ASP A 261 -3.50 -24.78 15.60
C ASP A 261 -4.82 -24.97 16.38
N GLU A 262 -4.78 -24.89 17.72
CA GLU A 262 -5.98 -24.92 18.57
C GLU A 262 -6.90 -23.73 18.29
N PHE A 263 -6.33 -22.53 18.14
CA PHE A 263 -7.10 -21.34 17.74
C PHE A 263 -7.77 -21.53 16.37
N LEU A 264 -7.09 -22.15 15.41
CA LEU A 264 -7.65 -22.42 14.09
C LEU A 264 -8.81 -23.41 14.08
N GLN A 265 -8.80 -24.38 15.00
CA GLN A 265 -9.90 -25.33 15.09
C GLN A 265 -11.24 -24.64 15.39
N LEU A 266 -11.22 -23.47 16.03
CA LEU A 266 -12.43 -22.65 16.25
C LEU A 266 -13.05 -22.16 14.94
N PHE A 267 -12.24 -21.93 13.90
CA PHE A 267 -12.70 -21.44 12.59
C PHE A 267 -13.02 -22.58 11.60
N ASN A 268 -12.64 -23.81 11.92
CA ASN A 268 -12.90 -25.01 11.12
C ASN A 268 -14.18 -25.76 11.52
N ALA A 269 -15.05 -25.16 12.33
CA ALA A 269 -16.32 -25.79 12.72
C ALA A 269 -17.19 -26.09 11.48
N ASP A 270 -17.88 -27.23 11.48
CA ASP A 270 -18.68 -27.69 10.33
C ASP A 270 -19.76 -26.68 9.91
N GLU A 271 -20.26 -25.88 10.87
CA GLU A 271 -21.24 -24.80 10.68
C GLU A 271 -20.71 -23.66 9.80
N LEU A 272 -19.39 -23.55 9.65
CA LEU A 272 -18.73 -22.48 8.90
C LEU A 272 -18.39 -22.92 7.47
N LYS A 273 -18.41 -24.23 7.17
CA LYS A 273 -18.17 -24.78 5.82
C LYS A 273 -19.19 -24.34 4.77
N GLN A 274 -20.35 -23.85 5.19
CA GLN A 274 -21.38 -23.29 4.30
C GLN A 274 -21.00 -21.91 3.75
N PHE A 275 -20.01 -21.23 4.35
CA PHE A 275 -19.51 -19.93 3.91
C PHE A 275 -18.24 -20.09 3.07
N ASN A 276 -18.07 -19.24 2.06
CA ASN A 276 -16.87 -19.22 1.22
C ASN A 276 -15.70 -18.53 1.94
N LEU A 277 -15.14 -19.22 2.94
CA LEU A 277 -14.04 -18.74 3.76
C LEU A 277 -12.69 -19.09 3.11
N PRO A 278 -11.70 -18.19 3.18
CA PRO A 278 -10.37 -18.46 2.63
C PRO A 278 -9.68 -19.58 3.40
N ASN A 279 -8.81 -20.32 2.71
CA ASN A 279 -7.98 -21.33 3.37
C ASN A 279 -7.04 -20.67 4.38
N ILE A 280 -7.03 -21.22 5.59
CA ILE A 280 -6.24 -20.71 6.69
C ILE A 280 -4.76 -21.07 6.47
N LYS A 281 -3.90 -20.05 6.33
CA LYS A 281 -2.45 -20.22 6.20
C LYS A 281 -1.71 -19.13 6.98
N PHE A 282 -0.79 -19.55 7.85
CA PHE A 282 0.13 -18.65 8.56
C PHE A 282 1.52 -18.60 7.95
N GLU A 283 1.85 -19.59 7.13
CA GLU A 283 3.18 -19.75 6.57
C GLU A 283 3.09 -19.94 5.06
N ILE A 284 4.00 -19.27 4.36
CA ILE A 284 4.21 -19.44 2.92
C ILE A 284 5.50 -20.22 2.74
N SER A 285 5.39 -21.51 2.43
CA SER A 285 6.52 -22.38 2.11
C SER A 285 7.27 -21.91 0.86
N GLY A 286 8.55 -22.24 0.75
CA GLY A 286 9.33 -21.99 -0.47
C GLY A 286 8.82 -22.82 -1.66
N PRO A 287 9.04 -22.36 -2.91
CA PRO A 287 9.80 -21.17 -3.27
C PRO A 287 9.01 -19.87 -3.03
N SER A 288 9.56 -18.97 -2.23
CA SER A 288 8.90 -17.71 -1.88
C SER A 288 9.90 -16.60 -1.54
N ALA A 289 9.47 -15.35 -1.57
CA ALA A 289 10.33 -14.22 -1.20
C ALA A 289 9.54 -13.08 -0.55
N ILE A 290 10.21 -12.31 0.31
CA ILE A 290 9.66 -11.06 0.86
C ILE A 290 10.22 -9.90 0.05
N VAL A 291 9.31 -9.02 -0.39
CA VAL A 291 9.62 -7.82 -1.15
C VAL A 291 9.13 -6.60 -0.38
N ILE A 292 9.97 -5.57 -0.28
CA ILE A 292 9.53 -4.23 0.13
C ILE A 292 9.11 -3.50 -1.15
N PRO A 293 7.81 -3.22 -1.35
CA PRO A 293 7.35 -2.48 -2.50
C PRO A 293 7.76 -1.01 -2.39
N VAL A 294 8.22 -0.47 -3.51
CA VAL A 294 8.41 0.98 -3.74
C VAL A 294 7.14 1.55 -4.36
N ALA A 295 6.52 0.83 -5.30
CA ALA A 295 5.27 1.21 -5.92
C ALA A 295 4.41 0.00 -6.29
N ILE A 296 3.09 0.17 -6.20
CA ILE A 296 2.07 -0.74 -6.76
C ILE A 296 1.17 0.10 -7.65
N TYR A 297 0.98 -0.28 -8.90
CA TYR A 297 0.34 0.57 -9.88
C TYR A 297 -0.32 -0.19 -11.04
N ALA A 298 -1.27 0.48 -11.69
CA ALA A 298 -1.91 0.04 -12.93
C ALA A 298 -1.27 0.69 -14.16
#